data_AF-A0A7X8QEI6-F1
#
_entry.id   AF-A0A7X8QEI6-F1
#
_cell.length_a   1.000
_cell.length_b   1.000
_cell.length_c   1.000
_cell.angle_alpha   90.00
_cell.angle_beta   90.00
_cell.angle_gamma   90.00
#
_symmetry.space_group_name_H-M   'P 1'
#
loop_
_entity.id
_entity.type
_entity.pdbx_description
1 polymer ?
#
loop_
_entity_poly.entity_id
_entity_poly.type
_entity_poly.pdbx_seq_one_letter_code
_entity_poly.pdbx_strand_id
1 'polypeptide(L)' 'MKIVLVILILGVNYYTFTYAKSLWKDDHNKLAACGVAVLALLAIASPVFILFFRYP' A
#
# COMPACT_ATOMS: atom_id res chain seq x y z
N MET A 1 -13.99 -10.88 11.46
CA MET A 1 -12.49 -10.88 11.42
C MET A 1 -11.90 -10.12 10.23
N LYS A 2 -12.62 -9.93 9.12
CA LYS A 2 -12.11 -9.22 7.92
C LYS A 2 -11.55 -7.82 8.20
N ILE A 3 -12.19 -7.06 9.09
CA ILE A 3 -11.74 -5.71 9.48
C ILE A 3 -10.33 -5.74 10.11
N VAL A 4 -10.04 -6.72 10.97
CA VAL A 4 -8.71 -6.87 11.59
C VAL A 4 -7.64 -7.15 10.51
N LEU A 5 -7.97 -7.97 9.52
CA LEU A 5 -7.06 -8.26 8.41
C LEU A 5 -6.82 -7.02 7.54
N VAL A 6 -7.84 -6.19 7.30
CA VAL A 6 -7.66 -4.91 6.59
C VAL A 6 -6.72 -3.97 7.36
N ILE A 7 -6.86 -3.87 8.68
CA ILE A 7 -5.96 -3.04 9.51
C ILE A 7 -4.51 -3.55 9.40
N LEU A 8 -4.30 -4.87 9.42
CA LEU A 8 -2.98 -5.47 9.24
C LEU A 8 -2.40 -5.18 7.84
N ILE A 9 -3.21 -5.31 6.78
CA ILE A 9 -2.80 -5.00 5.41
C ILE A 9 -2.36 -3.53 5.29
N LEU A 10 -3.11 -2.61 5.87
CA LEU A 10 -2.76 -1.19 5.89
C LEU A 10 -1.50 -0.92 6.70
N GLY A 11 -1.36 -1.56 7.87
CA GLY A 11 -0.20 -1.43 8.74
C GLY A 11 1.10 -1.89 8.08
N VAL A 12 1.09 -3.03 7.39
CA VAL A 12 2.26 -3.54 6.66
C VAL A 12 2.67 -2.62 5.51
N ASN A 13 1.71 -1.96 4.86
CA ASN A 13 1.97 -1.01 3.78
C ASN A 13 2.39 0.40 4.26
N TYR A 14 2.34 0.68 5.56
CA TYR A 14 2.73 1.98 6.12
C TYR A 14 4.16 2.38 5.76
N TYR A 15 5.09 1.42 5.85
CA TYR A 15 6.49 1.64 5.48
C TYR A 15 6.62 2.01 4.00
N THR A 16 5.93 1.30 3.11
CA THR A 16 5.96 1.56 1.66
C THR A 16 5.47 2.97 1.33
N PHE A 17 4.41 3.46 2.00
CA PHE A 17 3.96 4.84 1.84
C PHE A 17 4.96 5.86 2.37
N THR A 18 5.59 5.58 3.51
CA THR A 18 6.60 6.46 4.09
C THR A 18 7.85 6.52 3.20
N TYR A 19 8.22 5.39 2.59
CA TYR A 19 9.29 5.29 1.62
C TYR A 19 8.97 6.06 0.34
N ALA A 20 7.75 5.95 -0.20
CA ALA A 20 7.31 6.77 -1.34
C ALA A 20 7.41 8.28 -1.02
N LYS A 21 7.06 8.68 0.21
CA LYS A 21 7.20 10.08 0.66
C LYS A 21 8.67 10.52 0.73
N SER A 22 9.56 9.66 1.22
CA SER A 22 11.00 9.95 1.29
C SER A 22 11.60 10.08 -0.11
N LEU A 23 11.26 9.17 -1.03
CA LEU A 23 11.65 9.28 -2.45
C LEU A 23 11.20 10.59 -3.09
N TRP A 24 10.01 11.07 -2.71
CA TRP A 24 9.45 12.31 -3.24
C TRP A 24 10.16 13.55 -2.69
N LYS A 25 10.37 13.60 -1.37
CA LYS A 25 10.80 14.81 -0.66
C LYS A 25 12.32 14.88 -0.45
N ASP A 26 12.93 13.75 -0.10
CA ASP A 26 14.34 13.70 0.29
C ASP A 26 15.20 13.40 -0.94
N ASP A 27 14.86 12.37 -1.71
CA ASP A 27 15.64 11.95 -2.88
C ASP A 27 15.27 12.68 -4.18
N HIS A 28 14.22 13.52 -4.15
CA HIS A 28 13.69 14.26 -5.31
C HIS A 28 13.33 13.39 -6.52
N ASN A 29 13.18 12.08 -6.32
CA ASN A 29 12.89 11.10 -7.36
C ASN A 29 11.38 10.85 -7.46
N LYS A 30 10.68 11.83 -8.07
CA LYS A 30 9.21 11.82 -8.19
C LYS A 30 8.68 10.63 -8.99
N LEU A 31 9.43 10.16 -9.99
CA LEU A 31 9.00 9.02 -10.82
C LEU A 31 9.02 7.73 -10.01
N ALA A 32 10.11 7.47 -9.28
CA ALA A 32 10.18 6.33 -8.36
C ALA A 32 9.11 6.44 -7.25
N ALA A 33 8.93 7.63 -6.66
CA ALA A 33 7.91 7.86 -5.65
C ALA A 33 6.49 7.55 -6.16
N CYS A 34 6.12 7.99 -7.37
CA CYS A 34 4.84 7.64 -7.99
C CYS A 34 4.72 6.12 -8.20
N GLY A 35 5.77 5.46 -8.72
CA GLY A 35 5.77 4.01 -8.92
C GLY A 35 5.55 3.25 -7.61
N VAL A 36 6.26 3.63 -6.55
CA VAL A 36 6.12 3.02 -5.22
C VAL A 36 4.74 3.29 -4.62
N ALA A 37 4.18 4.49 -4.80
CA ALA A 37 2.83 4.81 -4.33
C ALA A 37 1.74 3.97 -5.03
N VAL A 38 1.85 3.79 -6.35
CA VAL A 38 0.94 2.91 -7.12
C VAL A 38 1.09 1.46 -6.67
N LEU A 39 2.32 0.98 -6.47
CA LEU A 39 2.58 -0.36 -5.95
C LEU A 39 1.97 -0.57 -4.55
N ALA A 40 2.09 0.40 -3.65
CA ALA A 40 1.48 0.34 -2.32
C ALA A 40 -0.05 0.25 -2.40
N LEU A 41 -0.67 1.00 -3.31
CA LEU A 41 -2.12 0.93 -3.54
C LEU A 41 -2.54 -0.44 -4.07
N LEU A 42 -1.80 -1.00 -5.04
CA LEU A 42 -2.08 -2.34 -5.56
C LEU A 42 -1.89 -3.44 -4.51
N ALA A 43 -0.84 -3.31 -3.69
CA ALA A 43 -0.55 -4.23 -2.59
C ALA A 43 -1.63 -4.20 -1.48
N ILE A 44 -2.38 -3.12 -1.35
CA ILE A 44 -3.57 -3.05 -0.48
C ILE A 44 -4.81 -3.55 -1.23
N ALA A 45 -5.05 -3.06 -2.45
CA ALA A 45 -6.27 -3.32 -3.20
C ALA A 45 -6.44 -4.81 -3.53
N SER A 46 -5.35 -5.51 -3.91
CA SER A 46 -5.40 -6.94 -4.27
C SER A 46 -5.87 -7.84 -3.12
N PRO A 47 -5.24 -7.87 -1.93
CA PRO A 47 -5.69 -8.72 -0.84
C PRO A 47 -7.04 -8.29 -0.27
N VAL A 48 -7.34 -6.98 -0.23
CA VAL A 48 -8.66 -6.48 0.20
C VAL A 48 -9.73 -6.99 -0.77
N PHE A 49 -9.52 -6.88 -2.08
CA PHE A 49 -10.45 -7.39 -3.08
C PHE A 49 -10.69 -8.90 -2.91
N ILE A 50 -9.63 -9.69 -2.73
CA ILE A 50 -9.76 -11.14 -2.49
C ILE A 50 -10.55 -11.42 -1.21
N LEU A 51 -10.30 -10.67 -0.12
CA LEU A 51 -10.94 -10.83 1.17
C LEU A 51 -12.47 -10.59 1.13
N PHE A 52 -12.93 -9.67 0.27
CA PHE A 52 -14.35 -9.29 0.19
C PHE A 52 -15.11 -9.97 -0.95
N PHE A 53 -14.45 -10.24 -2.08
CA PHE A 53 -15.13 -10.74 -3.29
C PHE A 53 -14.87 -12.22 -3.60
N ARG A 54 -13.74 -12.79 -3.16
CA ARG A 54 -13.40 -14.21 -3.41
C ARG A 54 -13.78 -15.10 -2.24
N TYR A 55 -13.63 -14.61 -1.01
CA TYR A 55 -13.97 -15.32 0.23
C TYR A 55 -14.99 -14.52 1.06
N PRO A 56 -16.26 -14.43 0.62
CA PRO A 56 -17.32 -13.77 1.38
C PRO A 56 -17.60 -14.45 2.72
#